data_AF-A0A662L031-F1
#
_entry.id   AF-A0A662L031-F1
#
_cell.length_a   1.000
_cell.length_b   1.000
_cell.length_c   1.000
_cell.angle_alpha   90.00
_cell.angle_beta   90.00
_cell.angle_gamma   90.00
#
_symmetry.space_group_name_H-M   'P 1'
#
loop_
_entity.id
_entity.type
_entity.pdbx_description
1 polymer ?
#
loop_
_entity_poly.entity_id
_entity_poly.type
_entity_poly.pdbx_seq_one_letter_code
_entity_poly.pdbx_strand_id
1 'polypeptide(L)'
;MKRDDELSKLLKRILFEESELLAEWIREIGEEIENRRKLGAKILSQIKEDKERIYPELYKIPWEAGYKPSADERKSNLEHELLDLHKEERLQKWRLWRNTVDLKRELRKLLLEYKRSSRMNRLAGDEDED
;
A
#
# COMPACT_ATOMS: atom_id res chain seq x y z
N MET A 1 10.65 16.86 -47.35
CA MET A 1 11.37 15.56 -47.34
C MET A 1 12.38 15.41 -46.21
N LYS A 2 13.59 16.02 -46.20
CA LYS A 2 14.54 15.80 -45.07
C LYS A 2 14.05 16.30 -43.70
N ARG A 3 13.32 17.42 -43.68
CA ARG A 3 12.88 18.09 -42.45
C ARG A 3 11.68 17.37 -41.79
N ASP A 4 10.80 16.78 -42.60
CA ASP A 4 9.64 16.01 -42.12
C ASP A 4 10.08 14.67 -41.51
N ASP A 5 11.11 14.05 -42.09
CA ASP A 5 11.72 12.80 -41.62
C ASP A 5 12.51 12.98 -40.29
N GLU A 6 13.16 14.14 -40.08
CA GLU A 6 13.77 14.49 -38.80
C GLU A 6 12.74 14.73 -37.69
N LEU A 7 11.62 15.39 -38.00
CA LEU A 7 10.54 15.62 -37.05
C LEU A 7 9.86 14.32 -36.63
N SER A 8 9.57 13.42 -37.57
CA SER A 8 9.02 12.08 -37.28
C SER A 8 9.92 11.29 -36.33
N LYS A 9 11.24 11.26 -36.61
CA LYS A 9 12.23 10.57 -35.75
C LYS A 9 12.31 11.16 -34.35
N LEU A 10 12.26 12.49 -34.23
CA LEU A 10 12.25 13.18 -32.92
C LEU A 10 10.99 12.84 -32.13
N LEU A 11 9.84 12.80 -32.79
CA LEU A 11 8.55 12.52 -32.17
C LEU A 11 8.46 11.06 -31.69
N LYS A 12 8.93 10.09 -32.49
CA LYS A 12 9.07 8.67 -32.10
C LYS A 12 9.96 8.51 -30.88
N ARG A 13 11.10 9.22 -30.85
CA ARG A 13 12.03 9.17 -29.73
C ARG A 13 11.40 9.69 -28.43
N ILE A 14 10.71 10.84 -28.50
CA ILE A 14 10.04 11.43 -27.33
C ILE A 14 8.95 10.48 -26.80
N LEU A 15 8.11 9.93 -27.68
CA LEU A 15 7.06 9.00 -27.28
C LEU A 15 7.62 7.69 -26.71
N PHE A 16 8.75 7.21 -27.22
CA PHE A 16 9.44 6.04 -26.67
C PHE A 16 9.97 6.34 -25.25
N GLU A 17 10.70 7.44 -25.07
CA GLU A 17 11.24 7.87 -23.77
C GLU A 17 10.12 8.08 -22.73
N GLU A 18 9.00 8.71 -23.13
CA GLU A 18 7.81 8.86 -22.28
C GLU A 18 7.22 7.51 -21.87
N SER A 19 7.13 6.55 -22.80
CA SER A 19 6.57 5.23 -22.52
C SER A 19 7.43 4.42 -21.55
N GLU A 20 8.75 4.49 -21.67
CA GLU A 20 9.69 3.85 -20.74
C GLU A 20 9.58 4.45 -19.34
N LEU A 21 9.53 5.79 -19.23
CA LEU A 21 9.35 6.49 -17.96
C LEU A 21 8.05 6.08 -17.26
N LEU A 22 6.94 6.05 -18.02
CA LEU A 22 5.64 5.63 -17.49
C LEU A 22 5.67 4.17 -17.02
N ALA A 23 6.36 3.28 -17.75
CA ALA A 23 6.52 1.88 -17.36
C ALA A 23 7.32 1.74 -16.05
N GLU A 24 8.39 2.52 -15.90
CA GLU A 24 9.19 2.57 -14.68
C GLU A 24 8.35 3.02 -13.48
N TRP A 25 7.62 4.13 -13.60
CA TRP A 25 6.75 4.61 -12.52
C TRP A 25 5.63 3.63 -12.17
N ILE A 26 5.05 2.94 -13.15
CA ILE A 26 4.07 1.88 -12.91
C ILE A 26 4.66 0.77 -12.04
N ARG A 27 5.89 0.34 -12.35
CA ARG A 27 6.61 -0.67 -11.57
C ARG A 27 6.87 -0.18 -10.15
N GLU A 28 7.43 1.01 -9.98
CA GLU A 28 7.74 1.58 -8.67
C GLU A 28 6.50 1.69 -7.78
N ILE A 29 5.39 2.21 -8.30
CA ILE A 29 4.13 2.29 -7.54
C ILE A 29 3.58 0.90 -7.22
N GLY A 30 3.70 -0.05 -8.14
CA GLY A 30 3.33 -1.44 -7.92
C GLY A 30 4.10 -2.07 -6.75
N GLU A 31 5.42 -1.90 -6.74
CA GLU A 31 6.30 -2.39 -5.68
C GLU A 31 6.00 -1.71 -4.34
N GLU A 32 5.80 -0.39 -4.33
CA GLU A 32 5.49 0.36 -3.12
C GLU A 32 4.15 -0.07 -2.50
N ILE A 33 3.12 -0.34 -3.31
CA ILE A 33 1.85 -0.91 -2.83
C ILE A 33 2.10 -2.25 -2.13
N GLU A 34 2.90 -3.12 -2.73
CA GLU A 34 3.18 -4.43 -2.17
C GLU A 34 4.01 -4.36 -0.88
N ASN A 35 5.02 -3.50 -0.84
CA ASN A 35 5.83 -3.24 0.34
C ASN A 35 4.97 -2.75 1.52
N ARG A 36 4.06 -1.80 1.26
CA ARG A 36 3.11 -1.31 2.28
C ARG A 36 2.18 -2.42 2.78
N ARG A 37 1.70 -3.30 1.89
CA ARG A 37 0.87 -4.44 2.27
C ARG A 37 1.63 -5.42 3.17
N LYS A 38 2.87 -5.77 2.82
CA LYS A 38 3.71 -6.65 3.63
C LYS A 38 4.00 -6.06 5.00
N LEU A 39 4.37 -4.78 5.06
CA LEU A 39 4.62 -4.08 6.31
C LEU A 39 3.35 -4.01 7.18
N GLY A 40 2.21 -3.65 6.60
CA GLY A 40 0.94 -3.61 7.31
C GLY A 40 0.53 -4.98 7.85
N ALA A 41 0.73 -6.05 7.07
CA ALA A 41 0.48 -7.42 7.52
C ALA A 41 1.36 -7.81 8.72
N LYS A 42 2.65 -7.44 8.69
CA LYS A 42 3.59 -7.69 9.79
C LYS A 42 3.15 -6.97 11.07
N ILE A 43 2.79 -5.69 10.98
CA ILE A 43 2.31 -4.91 12.13
C ILE A 43 1.03 -5.52 12.70
N LEU A 44 0.07 -5.89 11.85
CA LEU A 44 -1.16 -6.52 12.30
C LEU A 44 -0.94 -7.90 12.93
N SER A 45 0.03 -8.67 12.43
CA SER A 45 0.44 -9.94 13.05
C SER A 45 0.99 -9.70 14.46
N GLN A 46 1.89 -8.74 14.64
CA GLN A 46 2.45 -8.40 15.95
C GLN A 46 1.35 -8.01 16.94
N ILE A 47 0.42 -7.13 16.53
CA ILE A 47 -0.71 -6.73 17.38
C ILE A 47 -1.57 -7.95 17.77
N LYS A 48 -1.74 -8.92 16.86
CA LYS A 48 -2.49 -10.15 17.15
C LYS A 48 -1.74 -11.01 18.18
N GLU A 49 -0.44 -11.19 18.01
CA GLU A 49 0.42 -11.93 18.96
C GLU A 49 0.40 -11.28 20.34
N ASP A 50 0.47 -9.95 20.41
CA ASP A 50 0.40 -9.21 21.68
C ASP A 50 -0.94 -9.43 22.40
N LYS A 51 -2.05 -9.49 21.66
CA LYS A 51 -3.37 -9.84 22.22
C LYS A 51 -3.43 -11.28 22.72
N GLU A 52 -2.92 -12.22 21.93
CA GLU A 52 -2.85 -13.64 22.28
C GLU A 52 -2.00 -13.87 23.53
N ARG A 53 -1.00 -13.02 23.80
CA ARG A 53 -0.24 -13.02 25.05
C ARG A 53 -1.07 -12.55 26.25
N ILE A 54 -1.90 -11.52 26.09
CA ILE A 54 -2.69 -10.91 27.19
C ILE A 54 -3.88 -11.78 27.60
N TYR A 55 -4.57 -12.43 26.64
CA TYR A 55 -5.77 -13.21 26.94
C TYR A 55 -5.56 -14.27 28.06
N PRO A 56 -4.53 -15.13 27.99
CA PRO A 56 -4.26 -16.09 29.06
C PRO A 56 -3.97 -15.45 30.41
N GLU A 57 -3.35 -14.26 30.45
CA GLU A 57 -3.10 -13.55 31.70
C GLU A 57 -4.38 -13.04 32.34
N LEU A 58 -5.31 -12.52 31.55
CA LEU A 58 -6.63 -12.11 32.03
C LEU A 58 -7.43 -13.29 32.61
N TYR A 59 -7.38 -14.46 31.97
CA TYR A 59 -8.08 -15.66 32.46
C TYR A 59 -7.49 -16.23 33.76
N LYS A 60 -6.22 -15.96 34.05
CA LYS A 60 -5.56 -16.42 35.29
C LYS A 60 -5.95 -15.58 36.51
N ILE A 61 -6.52 -14.40 36.32
CA ILE A 61 -6.94 -13.54 37.43
C ILE A 61 -8.35 -13.97 37.86
N PRO A 62 -8.54 -14.45 39.10
CA PRO A 62 -9.85 -14.90 39.58
C PRO A 62 -10.87 -13.75 39.56
N TRP A 63 -12.12 -14.07 39.21
CA TRP A 63 -13.23 -13.12 39.06
C TRP A 63 -13.97 -12.79 40.38
N GLU A 64 -13.50 -13.31 41.51
CA GLU A 64 -14.17 -13.17 42.79
C GLU A 64 -14.01 -11.74 43.36
N ALA A 65 -15.15 -11.09 43.63
CA ALA A 65 -15.18 -9.79 44.29
C ALA A 65 -14.64 -9.91 45.72
N GLY A 66 -13.65 -9.08 46.07
CA GLY A 66 -13.01 -9.07 47.40
C GLY A 66 -11.56 -9.59 47.42
N TYR A 67 -10.95 -9.83 46.26
CA TYR A 67 -9.54 -10.18 46.18
C TYR A 67 -8.63 -8.97 46.48
N LYS A 68 -7.33 -9.22 46.72
CA LYS A 68 -6.34 -8.17 47.01
C LYS A 68 -6.40 -7.04 45.96
N PRO A 69 -6.38 -5.75 46.36
CA PRO A 69 -6.41 -4.61 45.43
C PRO A 69 -5.40 -4.69 44.27
N SER A 70 -4.25 -5.34 44.50
CA SER A 70 -3.22 -5.56 43.49
C SER A 70 -3.65 -6.47 42.33
N ALA A 71 -4.59 -7.40 42.53
CA ALA A 71 -5.11 -8.24 41.45
C ALA A 71 -6.12 -7.48 40.58
N ASP A 72 -6.95 -6.63 41.20
CA ASP A 72 -7.90 -5.76 40.49
C ASP A 72 -7.16 -4.72 39.65
N GLU A 73 -6.09 -4.11 40.19
CA GLU A 73 -5.20 -3.21 39.44
C GLU A 73 -4.55 -3.94 38.26
N ARG A 74 -4.00 -5.15 38.47
CA ARG A 74 -3.39 -5.93 37.39
C ARG A 74 -4.40 -6.25 36.30
N LYS A 75 -5.61 -6.66 36.67
CA LYS A 75 -6.69 -6.94 35.72
C LYS A 75 -7.04 -5.70 34.92
N SER A 76 -7.27 -4.58 35.60
CA SER A 76 -7.58 -3.29 34.96
C SER A 76 -6.48 -2.89 33.97
N ASN A 77 -5.20 -3.04 34.33
CA ASN A 77 -4.08 -2.73 33.44
C ASN A 77 -4.07 -3.61 32.17
N LEU A 78 -4.28 -4.92 32.31
CA LEU A 78 -4.35 -5.83 31.17
C LEU A 78 -5.56 -5.56 30.27
N GLU A 79 -6.72 -5.19 30.86
CA GLU A 79 -7.91 -4.79 30.11
C GLU A 79 -7.66 -3.49 29.33
N HIS A 80 -6.98 -2.51 29.93
CA HIS A 80 -6.57 -1.28 29.25
C HIS A 80 -5.59 -1.56 28.10
N GLU A 81 -4.56 -2.39 28.33
CA GLU A 81 -3.61 -2.79 27.29
C GLU A 81 -4.33 -3.47 26.12
N LEU A 82 -5.28 -4.37 26.41
CA LEU A 82 -6.07 -5.04 25.37
C LEU A 82 -6.94 -4.04 24.59
N LEU A 83 -7.59 -3.10 25.27
CA LEU A 83 -8.39 -2.04 24.63
C LEU A 83 -7.54 -1.17 23.71
N ASP A 84 -6.32 -0.82 24.14
CA ASP A 84 -5.39 -0.02 23.35
C ASP A 84 -4.88 -0.80 22.12
N LEU A 85 -4.56 -2.08 22.25
CA LEU A 85 -4.25 -2.95 21.10
C LEU A 85 -5.42 -3.08 20.12
N HIS A 86 -6.68 -3.06 20.60
CA HIS A 86 -7.85 -3.02 19.72
C HIS A 86 -7.99 -1.68 18.98
N LYS A 87 -7.70 -0.56 19.64
CA LYS A 87 -7.68 0.76 18.97
C LYS A 87 -6.57 0.81 17.92
N GLU A 88 -5.37 0.35 18.28
CA GLU A 88 -4.21 0.34 17.40
C GLU A 88 -4.45 -0.54 16.17
N GLU A 89 -5.03 -1.74 16.34
CA GLU A 89 -5.39 -2.60 15.21
C GLU A 89 -6.32 -1.89 14.21
N ARG A 90 -7.37 -1.21 14.70
CA ARG A 90 -8.29 -0.46 13.84
C ARG A 90 -7.58 0.69 13.12
N LEU A 91 -6.73 1.42 13.84
CA LEU A 91 -5.96 2.53 13.30
C LEU A 91 -5.01 2.06 12.21
N GLN A 92 -4.30 0.95 12.42
CA GLN A 92 -3.38 0.38 11.45
C GLN A 92 -4.09 -0.16 10.21
N LYS A 93 -5.25 -0.82 10.37
CA LYS A 93 -6.09 -1.22 9.22
C LYS A 93 -6.51 -0.01 8.39
N TRP A 94 -6.93 1.07 9.05
CA TRP A 94 -7.32 2.30 8.35
C TRP A 94 -6.14 2.99 7.66
N ARG A 95 -4.98 3.09 8.33
CA ARG A 95 -3.75 3.64 7.75
C ARG A 95 -3.32 2.85 6.52
N LEU A 96 -3.29 1.52 6.60
CA LEU A 96 -2.96 0.65 5.47
C LEU A 96 -3.92 0.85 4.29
N TRP A 97 -5.22 0.92 4.58
CA TRP A 97 -6.22 1.20 3.54
C TRP A 97 -5.98 2.56 2.90
N ARG A 98 -5.84 3.64 3.69
CA ARG A 98 -5.61 4.99 3.18
C ARG A 98 -4.34 5.06 2.34
N ASN A 99 -3.24 4.52 2.85
CA ASN A 99 -1.93 4.54 2.20
C ASN A 99 -1.88 3.75 0.89
N THR A 100 -2.76 2.76 0.71
CA THR A 100 -2.80 1.95 -0.51
C THR A 100 -3.84 2.45 -1.52
N VAL A 101 -4.90 3.13 -1.07
CA VAL A 101 -5.94 3.67 -1.97
C VAL A 101 -5.39 4.78 -2.86
N ASP A 102 -4.61 5.70 -2.31
CA ASP A 102 -4.05 6.81 -3.07
C ASP A 102 -3.04 6.31 -4.12
N LEU A 103 -2.16 5.38 -3.73
CA LEU A 103 -1.25 4.72 -4.68
C LEU A 103 -1.99 3.95 -5.78
N LYS A 104 -3.08 3.25 -5.46
CA LYS A 104 -3.91 2.57 -6.48
C LYS A 104 -4.61 3.56 -7.41
N ARG A 105 -4.92 4.78 -6.94
CA ARG A 105 -5.46 5.85 -7.80
C ARG A 105 -4.38 6.37 -8.74
N GLU A 106 -3.18 6.64 -8.22
CA GLU A 106 -1.99 7.02 -9.00
C GLU A 106 -1.70 5.99 -10.10
N LEU A 107 -1.60 4.71 -9.72
CA LEU A 107 -1.33 3.60 -10.62
C LEU A 107 -2.34 3.52 -11.77
N ARG A 108 -3.63 3.73 -11.49
CA ARG A 108 -4.67 3.74 -12.54
C ARG A 108 -4.48 4.89 -13.52
N LYS A 109 -4.06 6.07 -13.06
CA LYS A 109 -3.77 7.21 -13.96
C LYS A 109 -2.59 6.88 -14.86
N LEU A 110 -1.48 6.42 -14.28
CA LEU A 110 -0.29 6.03 -15.03
C LEU A 110 -0.58 4.93 -16.06
N LEU A 111 -1.37 3.92 -15.71
CA LEU A 111 -1.77 2.86 -16.66
C LEU A 111 -2.59 3.40 -17.84
N LEU A 112 -3.45 4.40 -17.60
CA LEU A 112 -4.21 5.05 -18.67
C LEU A 112 -3.31 5.89 -19.57
N GLU A 113 -2.36 6.62 -18.98
CA GLU A 113 -1.36 7.42 -19.70
C GLU A 113 -0.43 6.53 -20.53
N TYR A 114 0.10 5.45 -19.94
CA TYR A 114 0.91 4.46 -20.64
C TYR A 114 0.17 3.84 -21.83
N LYS A 115 -1.12 3.50 -21.64
CA LYS A 115 -1.96 2.98 -22.73
C LYS A 115 -2.18 4.02 -23.84
N ARG A 116 -2.28 5.31 -23.51
CA ARG A 116 -2.39 6.39 -24.50
C ARG A 116 -1.07 6.58 -25.25
N SER A 117 0.05 6.68 -24.54
CA SER A 117 1.40 6.81 -25.12
C SER A 117 1.73 5.61 -26.03
N SER A 118 1.44 4.38 -25.58
CA SER A 118 1.60 3.16 -26.39
C SER A 118 0.78 3.15 -27.68
N ARG A 119 -0.44 3.73 -27.66
CA ARG A 119 -1.27 3.87 -28.87
C ARG A 119 -0.68 4.91 -29.82
N MET A 120 -0.20 6.04 -29.30
CA MET A 120 0.45 7.07 -30.11
C MET A 120 1.75 6.55 -30.74
N ASN A 121 2.55 5.78 -30.00
CA ASN A 121 3.74 5.10 -30.53
C ASN A 121 3.41 4.16 -31.70
N ARG A 122 2.30 3.39 -31.62
CA ARG A 122 1.88 2.53 -32.73
C ARG A 122 1.46 3.34 -33.96
N LEU A 123 0.63 4.36 -33.77
CA LEU A 123 0.17 5.22 -34.87
C LEU A 123 1.34 5.93 -35.56
N ALA A 124 2.32 6.42 -34.80
CA ALA A 124 3.53 7.00 -35.36
C ALA A 124 4.41 5.95 -36.09
N GLY A 125 4.37 4.68 -35.66
CA GLY A 125 5.08 3.58 -36.30
C GLY A 125 4.46 3.13 -37.62
N ASP A 126 3.13 3.12 -37.72
CA ASP A 126 2.38 2.68 -38.90
C ASP A 126 2.43 3.70 -40.07
N GLU A 127 2.74 4.98 -39.81
CA GLU A 127 2.87 6.02 -40.87
C GLU A 127 4.11 5.85 -41.78
N ASP A 128 5.01 4.89 -41.49
CA ASP A 128 6.20 4.60 -42.32
C ASP A 128 6.00 3.46 -43.35
N GLU A 129 4.83 2.80 -43.39
CA GLU A 129 4.58 1.63 -44.28
C GLU A 129 3.81 1.94 -45.59
N ASP A 130 3.44 3.19 -45.86
CA ASP A 130 2.82 3.66 -47.13
C ASP A 130 3.72 4.64 -47.92
#